data_AF-A0A377JNL6-F1
#
_entry.id   AF-A0A377JNL6-F1
#
_cell.length_a   1.000
_cell.length_b   1.000
_cell.length_c   1.000
_cell.angle_alpha   90.00
_cell.angle_beta   90.00
_cell.angle_gamma   90.00
#
_symmetry.space_group_name_H-M   'P 1'
#
loop_
_entity.id
_entity.type
_entity.pdbx_description
1 polymer ?
#
loop_
_entity_poly.entity_id
_entity_poly.type
_entity_poly.pdbx_seq_one_letter_code
_entity_poly.pdbx_strand_id
1 'polypeptide(L)'
;MKNNPFSLKLSQRDIAGILNIDTKTLYNWRKNKKELYAVVMLGFKFKEILSTQQNLTKELEFIESQALSQTRLNSAPPPPRSRNATAKIQTKINKLFSRIA
;
A
#
# COMPACT_ATOMS: atom_id res chain seq x y z
N MET A 1 13.08 14.56 -5.68
CA MET A 1 13.43 13.15 -5.98
C MET A 1 12.61 12.29 -5.02
N LYS A 2 11.59 11.60 -5.53
CA LYS A 2 10.63 10.86 -4.70
C LYS A 2 11.35 9.63 -4.12
N ASN A 3 11.37 9.51 -2.80
CA ASN A 3 11.89 8.33 -2.11
C ASN A 3 11.02 7.15 -2.54
N ASN A 4 11.60 6.18 -3.24
CA ASN A 4 10.94 4.92 -3.52
C ASN A 4 10.66 4.25 -2.15
N PRO A 5 9.39 4.08 -1.72
CA PRO A 5 9.09 3.48 -0.42
C PRO A 5 9.58 2.03 -0.32
N PHE A 6 9.97 1.42 -1.44
CA PHE A 6 10.43 0.05 -1.52
C PHE A 6 11.95 -0.12 -1.59
N SER A 7 12.73 0.98 -1.64
CA SER A 7 14.18 0.86 -1.63
C SER A 7 14.72 0.78 -0.21
N LEU A 8 15.04 -0.42 0.26
CA LEU A 8 15.85 -0.62 1.45
C LEU A 8 17.29 -0.23 1.10
N LYS A 9 17.59 1.06 1.20
CA LYS A 9 18.93 1.60 0.90
C LYS A 9 19.87 1.29 2.06
N LEU A 10 20.26 0.03 2.19
CA LEU A 10 21.21 -0.43 3.21
C LEU A 10 22.57 0.24 2.97
N SER A 11 23.10 0.88 4.01
CA SER A 11 24.46 1.41 3.99
C SER A 11 25.48 0.27 4.13
N GLN A 12 26.75 0.57 3.84
CA GLN A 12 27.84 -0.39 4.07
C GLN A 12 27.93 -0.83 5.54
N ARG A 13 27.54 0.05 6.48
CA ARG A 13 27.48 -0.26 7.92
C ARG A 13 26.36 -1.23 8.23
N ASP A 14 25.18 -1.04 7.64
CA ASP A 14 24.02 -1.90 7.87
C ASP A 14 24.30 -3.31 7.33
N ILE A 15 24.88 -3.41 6.13
CA ILE A 15 25.27 -4.69 5.55
C ILE A 15 26.30 -5.40 6.44
N ALA A 16 27.31 -4.66 6.91
CA ALA A 16 28.32 -5.22 7.81
C ALA A 16 27.70 -5.72 9.13
N GLY A 17 26.77 -4.96 9.71
CA GLY A 17 26.02 -5.36 10.89
C GLY A 17 25.17 -6.61 10.67
N ILE A 18 24.46 -6.72 9.54
CA ILE A 18 23.65 -7.90 9.19
C ILE A 18 24.53 -9.14 9.03
N LEU A 19 25.71 -8.99 8.43
CA LEU A 19 26.66 -10.08 8.24
C LEU A 19 27.50 -10.38 9.49
N ASN A 20 27.34 -9.58 10.56
CA ASN A 20 28.15 -9.63 11.77
C ASN A 20 29.66 -9.60 11.49
N ILE A 21 30.08 -8.65 10.65
CA ILE A 21 31.49 -8.39 10.29
C ILE A 21 31.81 -6.91 10.43
N ASP A 22 33.10 -6.60 10.49
CA ASP A 22 33.55 -5.21 10.39
C ASP A 22 33.34 -4.63 8.99
N THR A 23 33.08 -3.33 8.92
CA THR A 23 32.99 -2.58 7.67
C THR A 23 34.28 -2.66 6.83
N LYS A 24 35.44 -2.77 7.50
CA LYS A 24 36.75 -2.99 6.85
C LYS A 24 36.82 -4.34 6.16
N THR A 25 36.23 -5.39 6.72
CA THR A 25 36.16 -6.71 6.11
C THR A 25 35.39 -6.65 4.79
N LEU A 26 34.25 -5.95 4.78
CA LEU A 26 33.47 -5.74 3.58
C LEU A 26 34.23 -4.92 2.50
N TYR A 27 34.99 -3.92 2.93
CA TYR A 27 35.90 -3.18 2.02
C TYR A 27 36.99 -4.09 1.43
N ASN A 28 37.60 -4.94 2.26
CA ASN A 28 38.62 -5.90 1.83
C ASN A 28 38.05 -6.93 0.85
N TRP A 29 36.79 -7.35 1.03
CA TRP A 29 36.13 -8.23 0.06
C TRP A 29 35.95 -7.53 -1.28
N ARG A 30 35.47 -6.28 -1.30
CA ARG A 30 35.34 -5.50 -2.52
C ARG A 30 36.67 -5.37 -3.28
N LYS A 31 37.79 -5.20 -2.55
CA LYS A 31 39.12 -5.02 -3.15
C LYS A 31 39.75 -6.34 -3.61
N ASN A 32 39.74 -7.34 -2.73
CA ASN A 32 40.58 -8.55 -2.84
C ASN A 32 39.79 -9.84 -3.10
N LYS A 33 38.47 -9.84 -2.86
CA LYS A 33 37.59 -11.01 -3.04
C LYS A 33 36.32 -10.59 -3.80
N LYS A 34 36.50 -10.08 -5.03
CA LYS A 34 35.45 -9.43 -5.82
C LYS A 34 34.23 -10.32 -6.06
N GLU A 35 34.44 -11.60 -6.36
CA GLU A 35 33.35 -12.56 -6.56
C GLU A 35 32.52 -12.77 -5.30
N LEU A 36 33.16 -12.94 -4.14
CA LEU A 36 32.47 -13.04 -2.85
C LEU A 36 31.63 -11.78 -2.58
N TYR A 37 32.24 -10.60 -2.77
CA TYR A 37 31.53 -9.34 -2.61
C TYR A 37 30.32 -9.25 -3.55
N ALA A 38 30.48 -9.61 -4.82
CA ALA A 38 29.40 -9.57 -5.82
C ALA A 38 28.23 -10.48 -5.44
N VAL A 39 28.50 -11.75 -5.07
CA VAL A 39 27.46 -12.70 -4.64
C VAL A 39 26.71 -12.19 -3.41
N VAL A 40 27.43 -11.67 -2.41
CA VAL A 40 26.83 -11.12 -1.18
C VAL A 40 25.94 -9.92 -1.50
N MET A 41 26.43 -8.94 -2.29
CA MET A 41 25.64 -7.77 -2.68
C MET A 41 24.40 -8.17 -3.49
N LEU A 42 24.52 -9.17 -4.37
CA LEU A 42 23.40 -9.68 -5.14
C LEU A 42 22.30 -10.26 -4.24
N GLY A 43 22.67 -10.96 -3.16
CA GLY A 43 21.72 -11.46 -2.17
C GLY A 43 20.90 -10.35 -1.50
N PHE A 44 21.51 -9.21 -1.18
CA PHE A 44 20.78 -8.06 -0.62
C PHE A 44 19.84 -7.43 -1.63
N LYS A 45 20.30 -7.23 -2.87
CA LYS A 45 19.46 -6.70 -3.96
C LYS A 45 18.28 -7.63 -4.28
N PHE A 46 18.50 -8.94 -4.23
CA PHE A 46 17.45 -9.92 -4.42
C PHE A 46 16.35 -9.79 -3.36
N LYS A 47 16.71 -9.62 -2.07
CA LYS A 47 15.74 -9.39 -0.99
C LYS A 47 14.93 -8.10 -1.18
N GLU A 48 15.57 -7.03 -1.64
CA GLU A 48 14.91 -5.76 -1.95
C GLU A 48 13.87 -5.92 -3.07
N ILE A 49 14.26 -6.57 -4.17
CA ILE A 49 13.36 -6.84 -5.31
C ILE A 49 12.20 -7.74 -4.88
N LEU A 50 12.48 -8.80 -4.12
CA LEU A 50 11.46 -9.74 -3.66
C LEU A 50 10.42 -9.04 -2.76
N SER A 51 10.88 -8.22 -1.80
CA SER A 51 10.00 -7.42 -0.94
C SER A 51 9.13 -6.44 -1.75
N THR A 52 9.75 -5.76 -2.73
CA THR A 52 9.04 -4.85 -3.63
C THR A 52 7.95 -5.58 -4.39
N GLN A 53 8.28 -6.74 -4.98
CA GLN A 53 7.33 -7.54 -5.75
C GLN A 53 6.16 -7.99 -4.88
N GLN A 54 6.42 -8.47 -3.66
CA GLN A 54 5.36 -8.87 -2.72
C GLN A 54 4.39 -7.74 -2.39
N ASN A 55 4.90 -6.51 -2.21
CA ASN A 55 4.06 -5.35 -1.94
C ASN A 55 3.20 -4.97 -3.16
N LEU A 56 3.79 -5.01 -4.36
CA LEU A 56 3.05 -4.75 -5.59
C LEU A 56 1.94 -5.79 -5.82
N THR A 57 2.20 -7.07 -5.55
CA THR A 57 1.18 -8.12 -5.63
C THR A 57 0.02 -7.85 -4.67
N LYS A 58 0.30 -7.49 -3.41
CA LYS A 58 -0.75 -7.13 -2.44
C LYS A 58 -1.57 -5.92 -2.87
N GLU A 59 -0.92 -4.90 -3.44
CA GLU A 59 -1.61 -3.72 -3.97
C GLU A 59 -2.54 -4.10 -5.13
N LEU A 60 -2.10 -4.99 -6.01
CA LEU A 60 -2.91 -5.49 -7.11
C LEU A 60 -4.15 -6.27 -6.62
N GLU A 61 -3.97 -7.18 -5.66
CA GLU A 61 -5.08 -7.93 -5.02
C GLU A 61 -6.07 -6.98 -4.34
N PHE A 62 -5.58 -5.93 -3.68
CA PHE A 62 -6.43 -4.92 -3.07
C PHE A 62 -7.28 -4.19 -4.10
N ILE A 63 -6.68 -3.74 -5.22
CA ILE A 63 -7.41 -3.05 -6.30
C ILE A 63 -8.47 -3.97 -6.91
N GLU A 64 -8.15 -5.25 -7.16
CA GLU A 64 -9.10 -6.24 -7.65
C GLU A 64 -10.30 -6.38 -6.70
N SER A 65 -10.06 -6.50 -5.39
CA SER A 65 -11.12 -6.61 -4.39
C SER A 65 -12.05 -5.40 -4.34
N GLN A 66 -11.51 -4.19 -4.52
CA GLN A 66 -12.27 -2.94 -4.57
C GLN A 66 -13.16 -2.90 -5.81
N ALA A 67 -12.62 -3.26 -6.98
CA ALA A 67 -13.37 -3.32 -8.22
C ALA A 67 -14.54 -4.32 -8.13
N LEU A 68 -14.30 -5.52 -7.59
CA LEU A 68 -15.35 -6.53 -7.39
C LEU A 68 -16.42 -6.04 -6.40
N SER A 69 -16.04 -5.38 -5.32
CA SER A 69 -17.00 -4.81 -4.35
C SER A 69 -17.86 -3.72 -4.99
N GLN A 70 -17.26 -2.84 -5.80
CA GLN A 70 -17.97 -1.78 -6.51
C GLN A 70 -18.99 -2.34 -7.52
N THR A 71 -18.63 -3.39 -8.27
CA THR A 71 -19.57 -4.03 -9.22
C THR A 71 -20.77 -4.67 -8.51
N ARG A 72 -20.60 -5.19 -7.29
CA ARG A 72 -21.73 -5.71 -6.48
C ARG A 72 -22.67 -4.61 -5.99
N LEU A 73 -22.15 -3.43 -5.64
CA LEU A 73 -23.00 -2.28 -5.26
C LEU A 73 -23.77 -1.70 -6.45
N ASN A 74 -23.13 -1.66 -7.62
CA ASN A 74 -23.74 -1.10 -8.84
C ASN A 74 -24.80 -2.03 -9.48
N SER A 75 -24.82 -3.31 -9.11
CA SER A 75 -25.81 -4.30 -9.58
C SER A 75 -26.95 -4.55 -8.58
N ALA A 76 -26.88 -3.98 -7.37
CA ALA A 76 -27.96 -4.04 -6.40
C ALA A 76 -29.16 -3.20 -6.91
N PRO A 77 -30.39 -3.73 -6.91
CA PRO A 77 -31.57 -2.94 -7.25
C PRO A 77 -31.62 -1.70 -6.35
N PRO A 78 -32.00 -0.51 -6.87
CA PRO A 78 -32.13 0.67 -6.04
C PRO A 78 -33.03 0.32 -4.84
N PRO A 79 -32.65 0.71 -3.61
CA PRO A 79 -33.43 0.41 -2.43
C PRO A 79 -34.86 0.88 -2.67
N PRO A 80 -35.89 0.08 -2.33
CA PRO A 80 -37.27 0.45 -2.59
C PRO A 80 -37.50 1.84 -2.01
N ARG A 81 -37.85 2.80 -2.88
CA ARG A 81 -38.03 4.21 -2.51
C ARG A 81 -39.02 4.27 -1.36
N SER A 82 -38.52 4.43 -0.14
CA SER A 82 -39.36 4.48 1.05
C SER A 82 -40.24 5.72 0.97
N ARG A 83 -41.50 5.53 0.55
CA ARG A 83 -42.51 6.59 0.45
C ARG A 83 -42.75 7.29 1.79
N ASN A 84 -42.32 6.69 2.90
CA ASN A 84 -42.68 7.08 4.25
C ASN A 84 -41.73 8.15 4.84
N ALA A 85 -40.50 8.27 4.33
CA ALA A 85 -39.54 9.27 4.82
C ALA A 85 -39.79 10.65 4.20
N THR A 86 -40.08 10.71 2.90
CA THR A 86 -40.38 11.96 2.18
C THR A 86 -41.70 12.58 2.64
N ALA A 87 -42.72 11.76 2.93
CA ALA A 87 -44.00 12.24 3.44
C ALA A 87 -43.87 12.93 4.80
N LYS A 88 -43.13 12.33 5.76
CA LYS A 88 -42.91 12.93 7.10
C LYS A 88 -42.12 14.23 7.04
N ILE A 89 -41.12 14.31 6.16
CA ILE A 89 -40.32 15.54 5.98
C ILE A 89 -41.18 16.64 5.35
N GLN A 90 -41.97 16.31 4.32
CA GLN A 90 -42.85 17.29 3.67
C GLN A 90 -43.93 17.81 4.62
N THR A 91 -44.54 16.95 5.45
CA THR A 91 -45.51 17.38 6.46
C THR A 91 -44.87 18.28 7.51
N LYS A 92 -43.63 17.99 7.92
CA LYS A 92 -42.90 18.80 8.90
C LYS A 92 -42.53 20.19 8.35
N ILE A 93 -42.15 20.24 7.07
CA ILE A 93 -41.87 21.48 6.34
C ILE A 93 -43.15 22.31 6.18
N ASN A 94 -44.24 21.71 5.72
CA ASN A 94 -45.52 22.42 5.54
C ASN A 94 -46.06 22.98 6.87
N LYS A 95 -45.89 22.23 7.97
CA LYS A 95 -46.28 22.67 9.33
C LYS A 95 -45.39 23.79 9.89
N LEU A 96 -44.18 23.95 9.37
CA LEU A 96 -43.28 25.04 9.73
C LEU A 96 -43.66 26.31 8.99
N PHE A 97 -43.98 26.21 7.70
CA PHE A 97 -44.44 27.35 6.90
C PHE A 97 -45.82 27.87 7.34
N SER A 98 -46.72 27.00 7.79
CA SER A 98 -48.03 27.40 8.32
C SER A 98 -47.99 28.10 9.70
N ARG A 99 -46.81 28.26 10.30
CA ARG A 99 -46.60 28.96 11.58
C ARG A 99 -45.98 30.35 11.41
N ILE A 100 -45.55 30.68 10.19
CA ILE A 100 -44.88 31.94 9.85
C ILE A 100 -45.83 32.88 9.08
N ALA A 101 -46.95 32.37 8.56
CA ALA A 101 -48.09 33.14 8.06
C ALA A 101 -49.17 33.26 9.15
#